data_AF-A0A814FVN2-F1
#
_entry.id   AF-A0A814FVN2-F1
#
_cell.length_a   1.000
_cell.length_b   1.000
_cell.length_c   1.000
_cell.angle_alpha   90.00
_cell.angle_beta   90.00
_cell.angle_gamma   90.00
#
_symmetry.space_group_name_H-M   'P 1'
#
loop_
_entity.id
_entity.type
_entity.pdbx_description
1 polymer ?
#
loop_
_entity_poly.entity_id
_entity_poly.type
_entity_poly.pdbx_seq_one_letter_code
_entity_poly.pdbx_strand_id
1 'polypeptide(L)'
;MVDLIYLITLVPTVLLSQLRSDDDVFDKINYKYTVGLLVLFATVTATKQFDDDRIECWNRANFIKPYIAYTNQICYISSTYYVDRNKTIPRNIQER
;
A
#
# COMPACT_ATOMS: atom_id res chain seq x y z
N MET A 1 -13.31 -1.45 8.23
CA MET A 1 -14.52 -2.10 7.66
C MET A 1 -15.57 -1.08 7.20
N VAL A 2 -15.82 0.01 7.95
CA VAL A 2 -16.76 1.08 7.57
C VAL A 2 -16.27 1.91 6.36
N ASP A 3 -14.96 2.05 6.17
CA ASP A 3 -14.37 2.81 5.03
C ASP A 3 -14.58 2.16 3.66
N LEU A 4 -14.58 0.82 3.59
CA LEU A 4 -14.73 0.07 2.34
C LEU A 4 -16.13 0.27 1.73
N ILE A 5 -17.17 0.35 2.56
CA ILE A 5 -18.56 0.56 2.15
C ILE A 5 -18.76 2.01 1.67
N TYR A 6 -18.15 2.99 2.34
CA TYR A 6 -18.22 4.39 1.93
C TYR A 6 -17.50 4.63 0.59
N LEU A 7 -16.38 3.94 0.37
CA LEU A 7 -15.61 4.05 -0.87
C LEU A 7 -16.30 3.38 -2.07
N ILE A 8 -16.94 2.23 -1.86
CA ILE A 8 -17.74 1.54 -2.89
C ILE A 8 -18.99 2.36 -3.27
N THR A 9 -19.53 3.19 -2.38
CA THR A 9 -20.74 3.98 -2.63
C THR A 9 -20.46 5.41 -3.14
N LEU A 10 -19.32 6.00 -2.77
CA LEU A 10 -18.94 7.37 -3.17
C LEU A 10 -18.29 7.42 -4.56
N VAL A 11 -17.51 6.40 -4.93
CA VAL A 11 -16.84 6.35 -6.25
C VAL A 11 -17.86 6.31 -7.41
N PRO A 12 -18.92 5.49 -7.39
CA PRO A 12 -19.94 5.49 -8.44
C PRO A 12 -20.73 6.80 -8.49
N THR A 13 -21.05 7.41 -7.35
CA THR A 13 -21.86 8.64 -7.31
C THR A 13 -21.11 9.85 -7.88
N VAL A 14 -19.81 9.98 -7.59
CA VAL A 14 -18.96 11.01 -8.20
C VAL A 14 -18.75 10.76 -9.70
N LEU A 15 -18.50 9.51 -10.11
CA LEU A 15 -18.29 9.14 -11.52
C LEU A 15 -19.56 9.32 -12.39
N LEU A 16 -20.74 9.01 -11.83
CA LEU A 16 -22.03 9.05 -12.53
C LEU A 16 -22.66 10.45 -12.55
N SER A 17 -22.25 11.39 -11.69
CA SER A 17 -22.83 12.74 -11.61
C SER A 17 -22.58 13.63 -12.83
N GLN A 18 -21.62 13.27 -13.70
CA GLN A 18 -21.15 14.10 -14.82
C GLN A 18 -21.59 13.54 -16.18
N LEU A 19 -22.87 13.15 -16.29
CA LEU A 19 -23.52 12.71 -17.54
C LEU A 19 -23.86 13.91 -18.46
N ARG A 20 -22.93 14.86 -18.63
CA ARG A 20 -23.03 15.82 -19.74
C ARG A 20 -22.42 15.18 -20.98
N SER A 21 -23.30 14.82 -21.90
CA SER A 21 -23.02 13.97 -23.06
C SER A 21 -22.52 14.79 -24.26
N ASP A 22 -21.43 15.54 -24.09
CA ASP A 22 -20.76 16.22 -25.22
C ASP A 22 -19.23 16.03 -25.23
N ASP A 23 -18.68 15.29 -24.27
CA ASP A 23 -17.23 14.99 -24.21
C ASP A 23 -16.87 13.74 -25.04
N ASP A 24 -15.80 13.82 -25.82
CA ASP A 24 -15.22 12.71 -26.58
C ASP A 24 -14.79 11.55 -25.67
N VAL A 25 -14.79 10.32 -26.23
CA VAL A 25 -14.46 9.10 -25.50
C VAL A 25 -13.04 9.14 -24.91
N PHE A 26 -12.10 9.73 -25.63
CA PHE A 26 -10.70 9.82 -25.21
C PHE A 26 -10.52 10.75 -24.00
N ASP A 27 -11.25 11.86 -23.93
CA ASP A 27 -11.22 12.75 -22.78
C ASP A 27 -11.73 12.02 -21.53
N LYS A 28 -12.87 11.32 -21.64
CA LYS A 28 -13.43 10.52 -20.54
C LYS A 28 -12.46 9.47 -19.99
N ILE A 29 -11.66 8.82 -20.85
CA ILE A 29 -10.64 7.84 -20.43
C ILE A 29 -9.57 8.48 -19.55
N ASN A 30 -9.13 9.68 -19.88
CA ASN A 30 -8.07 10.35 -19.15
C ASN A 30 -8.56 10.89 -17.79
N TYR A 31 -9.58 11.74 -17.77
CA TYR A 31 -9.94 12.44 -16.52
C TYR A 31 -10.86 11.63 -15.59
N LYS A 32 -11.66 10.69 -16.11
CA LYS A 32 -12.57 9.86 -15.28
C LYS A 32 -12.01 8.48 -15.01
N TYR A 33 -11.74 7.71 -16.06
CA TYR A 33 -11.42 6.29 -15.89
C TYR A 33 -10.02 6.07 -15.33
N THR A 34 -9.01 6.80 -15.80
CA THR A 34 -7.62 6.67 -15.30
C THR A 34 -7.54 7.10 -13.84
N VAL A 35 -8.12 8.27 -13.50
CA VAL A 35 -8.16 8.77 -12.12
C VAL A 35 -8.93 7.83 -11.21
N GLY A 36 -10.10 7.34 -11.64
CA GLY A 36 -10.88 6.37 -10.89
C GLY A 36 -10.14 5.07 -10.62
N LEU A 37 -9.40 4.56 -11.62
CA LEU A 37 -8.58 3.36 -11.49
C LEU A 37 -7.40 3.55 -10.52
N LEU A 38 -6.72 4.71 -10.57
CA LEU A 38 -5.65 5.03 -9.62
C LEU A 38 -6.16 5.14 -8.18
N VAL A 39 -7.32 5.78 -7.97
CA VAL A 39 -7.96 5.89 -6.65
C VAL A 39 -8.39 4.51 -6.13
N LEU A 40 -8.93 3.66 -7.00
CA LEU A 40 -9.28 2.29 -6.66
C LEU A 40 -8.05 1.51 -6.19
N PHE A 41 -6.97 1.51 -6.98
CA PHE A 41 -5.77 0.78 -6.57
C PHE A 41 -5.13 1.34 -5.30
N ALA A 42 -5.05 2.67 -5.17
CA ALA A 42 -4.51 3.31 -3.96
C ALA A 42 -5.28 2.92 -2.69
N THR A 43 -6.60 2.83 -2.77
CA THR A 43 -7.46 2.47 -1.63
C THR A 43 -7.38 0.98 -1.30
N VAL A 44 -7.31 0.11 -2.32
CA VAL A 44 -7.06 -1.33 -2.13
C VAL A 44 -5.70 -1.59 -1.50
N THR A 45 -4.64 -0.88 -1.92
CA THR A 45 -3.31 -1.07 -1.33
C THR A 45 -3.21 -0.48 0.07
N ALA A 46 -3.84 0.66 0.33
CA ALA A 46 -3.85 1.29 1.64
C ALA A 46 -4.52 0.39 2.68
N THR A 47 -5.69 -0.18 2.36
CA THR A 47 -6.39 -1.12 3.26
C THR A 47 -5.54 -2.33 3.62
N LYS A 48 -4.79 -2.88 2.66
CA LYS A 48 -3.84 -3.97 2.91
C LYS A 48 -2.67 -3.59 3.83
N GLN A 49 -2.29 -2.31 3.88
CA GLN A 49 -1.26 -1.82 4.80
C GLN A 49 -1.80 -1.49 6.21
N PHE A 50 -3.12 -1.40 6.40
CA PHE A 50 -3.74 -1.20 7.71
C PHE A 50 -4.11 -2.50 8.42
N ASP A 51 -4.15 -3.62 7.70
CA ASP A 51 -4.29 -4.95 8.31
C ASP A 51 -3.01 -5.34 9.10
N ASP A 52 -3.23 -6.17 10.11
CA ASP A 52 -2.43 -6.30 11.35
C ASP A 52 -0.97 -6.79 11.20
N ASP A 53 -0.45 -7.06 10.00
CA ASP A 53 0.95 -7.46 9.82
C ASP A 53 1.51 -7.02 8.46
N ARG A 54 2.15 -5.84 8.43
CA ARG A 54 2.70 -5.24 7.20
C ARG A 54 3.92 -5.98 6.64
N ILE A 55 4.76 -6.51 7.53
CA ILE A 55 5.99 -7.27 7.21
C ILE A 55 6.36 -8.15 8.42
N GLU A 56 6.77 -9.39 8.15
CA GLU A 56 7.34 -10.29 9.16
C GLU A 56 8.84 -10.35 9.00
N CYS A 57 9.57 -10.03 10.06
CA CYS A 57 11.03 -10.06 10.05
C CYS A 57 11.58 -11.26 10.82
N TRP A 58 12.81 -11.67 10.49
CA TRP A 58 13.44 -12.79 11.16
C TRP A 58 13.73 -12.45 12.63
N ASN A 59 12.96 -13.06 13.53
CA ASN A 59 13.01 -12.80 14.96
C ASN A 59 13.74 -13.92 15.72
N ARG A 60 14.25 -13.62 16.92
CA ARG A 60 14.90 -14.61 17.79
C ARG A 60 13.86 -15.55 18.40
N ALA A 61 14.21 -16.82 18.55
CA ALA A 61 13.31 -17.85 19.09
C ALA A 61 12.78 -17.58 20.52
N ASN A 62 13.49 -16.76 21.31
CA ASN A 62 13.13 -16.48 22.70
C ASN A 62 12.18 -15.26 22.86
N PHE A 63 11.73 -14.63 21.77
CA PHE A 63 10.87 -13.45 21.86
C PHE A 63 9.42 -13.83 22.15
N ILE A 64 8.82 -13.21 23.17
CA ILE A 64 7.38 -13.27 23.40
C ILE A 64 6.64 -12.40 22.38
N LYS A 65 5.35 -12.70 22.14
CA LYS A 65 4.49 -12.02 21.15
C LYS A 65 4.62 -10.49 21.08
N PRO A 66 4.62 -9.72 22.19
CA PRO A 66 4.76 -8.27 22.09
C PRO A 66 6.12 -7.80 21.56
N TYR A 67 7.21 -8.53 21.82
CA TYR A 67 8.51 -8.21 21.23
C TYR A 67 8.53 -8.50 19.73
N ILE A 68 7.86 -9.57 19.28
CA ILE A 68 7.72 -9.90 17.85
C ILE A 68 6.96 -8.79 17.11
N ALA A 69 5.85 -8.31 17.68
CA ALA A 69 5.09 -7.20 17.09
C ALA A 69 5.93 -5.92 17.02
N TYR A 70 6.69 -5.61 18.09
CA TYR A 70 7.58 -4.46 18.12
C TYR A 70 8.71 -4.54 17.07
N THR A 71 9.36 -5.70 16.94
CA THR A 71 10.46 -5.86 15.98
C THR A 71 9.96 -5.79 14.54
N ASN A 72 8.80 -6.38 14.24
CA ASN A 72 8.16 -6.27 12.93
C ASN A 72 7.83 -4.80 12.60
N GLN A 73 7.32 -4.02 13.56
CA GLN A 73 7.04 -2.60 13.37
C GLN A 73 8.31 -1.77 13.08
N ILE A 74 9.38 -2.00 13.85
CA ILE A 74 10.65 -1.29 13.62
C ILE A 74 11.24 -1.64 12.26
N CYS A 75 11.15 -2.91 11.86
CA CYS A 75 11.58 -3.38 10.55
C CYS A 75 10.80 -2.73 9.40
N TYR A 76 9.51 -2.49 9.57
CA TYR A 76 8.65 -1.82 8.59
C TYR A 76 8.97 -0.33 8.40
N ILE A 77 9.25 0.38 9.49
CA ILE A 77 9.47 1.84 9.47
C ILE A 77 10.90 2.18 9.02
N SER A 78 11.86 1.29 9.28
CA SER A 78 13.28 1.50 8.97
C SER A 78 13.58 1.14 7.51
N SER A 79 14.48 1.90 6.87
CA SER A 79 14.94 1.59 5.51
C SER A 79 15.61 0.21 5.45
N THR A 80 15.08 -0.66 4.58
CA THR A 80 15.65 -1.99 4.29
C THR A 80 16.40 -1.97 2.95
N TYR A 81 17.37 -2.86 2.81
CA TYR A 81 18.16 -3.01 1.59
C TYR A 81 18.27 -4.49 1.23
N TYR A 82 18.54 -4.77 -0.04
CA TYR A 82 18.69 -6.13 -0.54
C TYR A 82 20.16 -6.54 -0.54
N VAL A 83 20.45 -7.75 -0.04
CA VAL A 83 21.76 -8.39 -0.10
C VAL A 83 21.64 -9.73 -0.76
N ASP A 84 22.51 -9.99 -1.74
CA ASP A 84 22.64 -11.31 -2.34
C ASP A 84 23.14 -12.32 -1.29
N ARG A 85 22.53 -13.52 -1.25
CA ARG A 85 22.87 -14.59 -0.31
C ARG A 85 24.34 -15.02 -0.34
N ASN A 86 25.02 -14.82 -1.47
CA ASN A 86 26.43 -15.16 -1.62
C ASN A 86 27.41 -14.06 -1.17
N LYS A 87 26.92 -12.87 -0.80
CA LYS A 87 27.75 -11.74 -0.38
C LYS A 87 27.66 -11.53 1.13
N THR A 88 28.76 -11.09 1.73
CA THR A 88 28.79 -10.73 3.15
C THR A 88 28.06 -9.41 3.38
N ILE A 89 27.41 -9.28 4.54
CA ILE A 89 26.72 -8.04 4.94
C ILE A 89 27.74 -6.89 5.07
N PRO A 90 27.59 -5.78 4.33
CA PRO A 90 28.52 -4.66 4.39
C PRO A 90 28.46 -3.99 5.78
N ARG A 91 29.62 -3.64 6.32
CA ARG A 91 29.74 -2.97 7.63
C ARG A 91 29.51 -1.47 7.53
N ASN A 92 29.81 -0.88 6.38
CA ASN A 92 29.64 0.54 6.15
C ASN A 92 28.20 0.83 5.71
N ILE A 93 27.60 1.88 6.27
CA ILE A 93 26.24 2.33 5.94
C ILE A 93 26.17 2.85 4.50
N GLN A 94 27.28 3.37 3.96
CA GLN A 94 27.31 3.91 2.59
C GLN A 94 27.30 2.81 1.51
N GLU A 95 27.67 1.59 1.88
CA GLU A 95 27.73 0.42 0.98
C GLU A 95 26.48 -0.47 1.10
N ARG A 96 25.53 -0.02 1.93
CA ARG A 96 24.30 -0.73 2.29
C ARG A 96 23.17 -0.39 1.31
#